data_AF-A0A8T5TGD2-F1
#
_entry.id   AF-A0A8T5TGD2-F1
#
_cell.length_a   1.000
_cell.length_b   1.000
_cell.length_c   1.000
_cell.angle_alpha   90.00
_cell.angle_beta   90.00
_cell.angle_gamma   90.00
#
_symmetry.space_group_name_H-M   'P 1'
#
loop_
_entity.id
_entity.type
_entity.pdbx_description
1 polymer ?
#
loop_
_entity_poly.entity_id
_entity_poly.type
_entity_poly.pdbx_seq_one_letter_code
_entity_poly.pdbx_strand_id
1 'polypeptide(L)'
;MPSCIICHELIDQNLNLHEECPNGHQIHKNCLKKWLDRSFHCPLCNNQYNEDIISKFKLYQKEIQKEKQKELELQTQQENIEKIQKIGEKFAFLKLIESIKHLINNKDYEKALDKLNNFEDKTKVIDMHTIMFFRGKINFLREKYDLAISYLFKLVKENFNYSEAFIYLGKSYKALGLDDQAEWAFKRAKK
;
A
#
# COMPACT_ATOMS: atom_id res chain seq x y z
N MET A 1 38.56 37.06 -10.95
CA MET A 1 38.09 35.89 -10.20
C MET A 1 37.80 34.79 -11.20
N PRO A 2 38.31 33.57 -11.01
CA PRO A 2 38.03 32.48 -11.95
C PRO A 2 36.55 32.10 -11.89
N SER A 3 35.98 31.83 -13.06
CA SER A 3 34.60 31.36 -13.23
C SER A 3 34.59 29.89 -13.59
N CYS A 4 33.61 29.14 -13.07
CA CYS A 4 33.40 27.75 -13.43
C CYS A 4 33.03 27.62 -14.90
N ILE A 5 33.74 26.76 -15.64
CA ILE A 5 33.50 26.55 -17.08
C ILE A 5 32.15 25.90 -17.43
N ILE A 6 31.38 25.43 -16.44
CA ILE A 6 30.07 24.78 -16.66
C ILE A 6 28.90 25.69 -16.27
N CYS A 7 28.91 26.24 -15.05
CA CYS A 7 27.80 27.08 -14.59
C CYS A 7 28.06 28.58 -14.77
N HIS A 8 29.28 28.97 -15.15
CA HIS A 8 29.72 30.37 -15.29
C HIS A 8 29.66 31.21 -13.99
N GLU A 9 29.36 30.60 -12.85
CA GLU A 9 29.41 31.24 -11.54
C GLU A 9 30.85 31.37 -11.03
N LEU A 10 31.08 32.33 -10.13
CA LEU A 10 32.38 32.59 -9.54
C LEU A 10 32.85 31.42 -8.66
N ILE A 11 34.13 31.10 -8.74
CA ILE A 11 34.79 30.14 -7.85
C ILE A 11 35.41 30.92 -6.70
N ASP A 12 34.98 30.62 -5.49
CA ASP A 12 35.66 31.09 -4.28
C ASP A 12 36.94 30.28 -4.08
N GLN A 13 38.09 30.92 -4.31
CA GLN A 13 39.40 30.30 -4.19
C GLN A 13 39.77 29.97 -2.73
N ASN A 14 39.08 30.55 -1.73
CA ASN A 14 39.34 30.29 -0.32
C ASN A 14 38.71 28.98 0.17
N LEU A 15 37.71 28.49 -0.56
CA LEU A 15 37.06 27.21 -0.31
C LEU A 15 37.62 26.23 -1.35
N ASN A 16 38.35 25.19 -0.91
CA ASN A 16 38.90 24.11 -1.77
C ASN A 16 37.79 23.23 -2.42
N LEU A 17 36.81 23.86 -3.07
CA LEU A 17 35.61 23.30 -3.67
C LEU A 17 35.67 23.33 -5.21
N HIS A 18 36.85 23.55 -5.78
CA HIS A 18 37.09 23.50 -7.21
C HIS A 18 38.15 22.45 -7.57
N GLU A 19 38.15 22.05 -8.83
CA GLU A 19 39.14 21.19 -9.47
C GLU A 19 39.60 21.88 -10.76
N GLU A 20 40.73 21.47 -11.27
CA GLU A 20 41.38 22.09 -12.43
C GLU A 20 41.67 21.04 -13.49
N CYS A 21 41.43 21.37 -14.77
CA CYS A 21 41.92 20.53 -15.86
C CYS A 21 43.45 20.74 -16.05
N PRO A 22 44.15 19.86 -16.79
CA PRO A 22 45.59 20.01 -17.05
C PRO A 22 45.99 21.34 -17.72
N ASN A 23 45.05 22.01 -18.40
CA ASN A 23 45.28 23.32 -19.02
C ASN A 23 44.84 24.51 -18.12
N GLY A 24 44.53 24.27 -16.84
CA GLY A 24 44.20 25.33 -15.87
C GLY A 24 42.75 25.82 -15.87
N HIS A 25 41.85 25.23 -16.66
CA HIS A 25 40.42 25.57 -16.59
C HIS A 25 39.79 25.06 -15.28
N GLN A 26 39.17 25.99 -14.53
CA GLN A 26 38.62 25.71 -13.22
C GLN A 26 37.13 25.34 -13.27
N ILE A 27 36.74 24.42 -12.38
CA ILE A 27 35.37 23.90 -12.31
C ILE A 27 35.00 23.62 -10.85
N HIS A 28 33.77 23.93 -10.43
CA HIS A 28 33.30 23.52 -9.11
C HIS A 28 33.23 21.99 -9.02
N LYS A 29 33.58 21.41 -7.87
CA LYS A 29 33.46 19.96 -7.63
C LYS A 29 32.08 19.41 -7.97
N ASN A 30 31.01 20.14 -7.63
CA ASN A 30 29.64 19.74 -7.92
C ASN A 30 29.29 19.78 -9.42
N CYS A 31 29.84 20.74 -10.16
CA CYS A 31 29.69 20.82 -11.62
C CYS A 31 30.48 19.69 -12.31
N LEU A 32 31.70 19.42 -11.82
CA LEU A 32 32.54 18.35 -12.35
C LEU A 32 31.91 16.97 -12.11
N LYS A 33 31.29 16.73 -10.94
CA LYS A 33 30.53 15.49 -10.67
C LYS A 33 29.51 15.19 -11.77
N LYS A 34 28.64 16.16 -12.08
CA LYS A 34 27.60 16.03 -13.11
C LYS A 34 28.17 15.85 -14.52
N TRP A 35 29.36 16.42 -14.76
CA TRP A 35 30.01 16.36 -16.07
C TRP A 35 30.71 15.03 -16.32
N LEU A 36 31.42 14.50 -15.32
CA LEU A 36 32.14 13.23 -15.41
C LEU A 36 31.22 12.01 -15.53
N ASP A 37 29.92 12.16 -15.25
CA ASP A 37 28.90 11.18 -15.62
C ASP A 37 28.78 11.02 -17.16
N ARG A 38 29.20 12.02 -17.94
CA ARG A 38 29.05 12.07 -19.40
C ARG A 38 30.38 12.04 -20.14
N SER A 39 31.41 12.69 -19.64
CA SER A 39 32.73 12.75 -20.29
C SER A 39 33.86 12.97 -19.29
N PHE A 40 34.98 12.27 -19.48
CA PHE A 40 36.23 12.48 -18.72
C PHE A 40 37.11 13.60 -19.28
N HIS A 41 36.64 14.36 -20.26
CA HIS A 41 37.37 15.44 -20.91
C HIS A 41 36.83 16.80 -20.50
N CYS A 42 37.70 17.80 -20.42
CA CYS A 42 37.31 19.17 -20.15
C CYS A 42 36.36 19.71 -21.24
N PRO A 43 35.22 20.32 -20.90
CA PRO A 43 34.27 20.84 -21.87
C PRO A 43 34.85 21.94 -22.76
N LEU A 44 35.90 22.65 -22.30
CA LEU A 44 36.47 23.78 -23.01
C LEU A 44 37.63 23.40 -23.94
N CYS A 45 38.58 22.60 -23.44
CA CYS A 45 39.79 22.25 -24.19
C CYS A 45 39.84 20.79 -24.66
N ASN A 46 38.84 19.99 -24.30
CA ASN A 46 38.75 18.57 -24.63
C ASN A 46 39.94 17.70 -24.14
N ASN A 47 40.80 18.22 -23.26
CA ASN A 47 41.85 17.44 -22.62
C ASN A 47 41.26 16.60 -21.49
N GLN A 48 41.74 15.37 -21.35
CA GLN A 48 41.34 14.45 -20.30
C GLN A 48 41.76 14.98 -18.92
N TYR A 49 40.89 14.86 -17.91
CA TYR A 49 41.26 15.18 -16.53
C TYR A 49 42.31 14.20 -15.98
N ASN A 50 43.07 14.62 -14.98
CA ASN A 50 44.09 13.78 -14.34
C ASN A 50 43.50 12.46 -13.82
N GLU A 51 44.27 11.38 -13.88
CA GLU A 51 43.83 10.06 -13.41
C GLU A 51 43.43 10.06 -11.93
N ASP A 52 44.08 10.86 -11.09
CA ASP A 52 43.72 11.05 -9.67
C ASP A 52 42.31 11.64 -9.50
N ILE A 53 41.93 12.59 -10.37
CA ILE A 53 40.60 13.20 -10.36
C ILE A 53 39.59 12.16 -10.82
N ILE A 54 39.83 11.53 -11.97
CA ILE A 54 38.94 10.51 -12.54
C ILE A 54 38.74 9.33 -11.58
N SER A 55 39.80 8.84 -10.94
CA SER A 55 39.74 7.72 -9.99
C SER A 55 38.93 8.08 -8.74
N LYS A 56 39.15 9.26 -8.14
CA LYS A 56 38.33 9.77 -7.02
C LYS A 56 36.85 9.84 -7.38
N PHE A 57 36.50 10.31 -8.58
CA PHE A 57 35.10 10.37 -9.02
C PHE A 57 34.49 9.00 -9.29
N LYS A 58 35.23 8.07 -9.90
CA LYS A 58 34.78 6.68 -10.10
C LYS A 58 34.52 5.98 -8.76
N LEU A 59 35.37 6.20 -7.76
CA LEU A 59 35.17 5.69 -6.40
C LEU A 59 33.89 6.26 -5.79
N TYR A 60 33.70 7.59 -5.87
CA TYR A 60 32.50 8.26 -5.37
C TYR A 60 31.20 7.78 -6.05
N GLN A 61 31.21 7.61 -7.38
CA GLN A 61 30.07 7.05 -8.12
C GLN A 61 29.74 5.62 -7.68
N LYS A 62 30.78 4.80 -7.49
CA LYS A 62 30.63 3.41 -7.03
C LYS A 62 30.03 3.34 -5.62
N GLU A 63 30.42 4.26 -4.74
CA GLU A 63 29.84 4.38 -3.39
C GLU A 63 28.36 4.75 -3.44
N ILE A 64 28.00 5.80 -4.21
CA ILE A 64 26.59 6.19 -4.40
C ILE A 64 25.76 5.05 -4.98
N GLN A 65 26.28 4.35 -5.99
CA GLN A 65 25.58 3.21 -6.61
C GLN A 65 25.35 2.09 -5.59
N LYS A 66 26.35 1.80 -4.76
CA LYS A 66 26.25 0.80 -3.69
C LYS A 66 25.23 1.21 -2.63
N GLU A 67 25.16 2.49 -2.27
CA GLU A 67 24.15 3.01 -1.34
C GLU A 67 22.73 2.89 -1.91
N LYS A 68 22.53 3.32 -3.17
CA LYS A 68 21.24 3.18 -3.87
C LYS A 68 20.81 1.72 -3.99
N GLN A 69 21.75 0.82 -4.28
CA GLN A 69 21.46 -0.60 -4.37
C GLN A 69 21.01 -1.16 -3.01
N LYS A 70 21.70 -0.81 -1.91
CA LYS A 70 21.29 -1.21 -0.56
C LYS A 70 19.91 -0.68 -0.18
N GLU A 71 19.61 0.58 -0.54
CA GLU A 71 18.31 1.19 -0.27
C GLU A 71 17.19 0.45 -1.04
N LEU A 72 17.42 0.15 -2.32
CA LEU A 72 16.49 -0.62 -3.14
C LEU A 72 16.27 -2.04 -2.60
N GLU A 73 17.35 -2.71 -2.16
CA GLU A 73 17.27 -4.02 -1.52
C GLU A 73 16.45 -3.97 -0.24
N LEU A 74 16.64 -2.94 0.60
CA LEU A 74 15.87 -2.75 1.83
C LEU A 74 14.38 -2.51 1.54
N GLN A 75 14.06 -1.64 0.58
CA GLN A 75 12.68 -1.39 0.14
C GLN A 75 12.02 -2.67 -0.37
N THR A 76 12.72 -3.43 -1.21
CA THR A 76 12.22 -4.71 -1.75
C THR A 76 11.96 -5.72 -0.63
N GLN A 77 12.84 -5.80 0.37
CA GLN A 77 12.65 -6.65 1.54
C GLN A 77 11.42 -6.24 2.35
N GLN A 78 11.24 -4.94 2.60
CA GLN A 78 10.07 -4.41 3.31
C GLN A 78 8.77 -4.74 2.56
N GLU A 79 8.72 -4.50 1.25
CA GLU A 79 7.55 -4.86 0.44
C GLU A 79 7.23 -6.36 0.49
N ASN A 80 8.25 -7.22 0.48
CA ASN A 80 8.05 -8.66 0.58
C ASN A 80 7.48 -9.06 1.94
N ILE A 81 7.95 -8.46 3.03
CA ILE A 81 7.41 -8.69 4.39
C ILE A 81 5.94 -8.26 4.43
N GLU A 82 5.60 -7.07 3.90
CA GLU A 82 4.22 -6.59 3.85
C GLU A 82 3.31 -7.51 3.03
N LYS A 83 3.79 -8.04 1.90
CA LYS A 83 3.05 -9.01 1.08
C LYS A 83 2.77 -10.30 1.85
N ILE A 84 3.77 -10.84 2.55
CA ILE A 84 3.62 -12.04 3.39
C ILE A 84 2.62 -11.78 4.52
N GLN A 85 2.70 -10.62 5.17
CA GLN A 85 1.77 -10.26 6.24
C GLN A 85 0.33 -10.20 5.70
N LYS A 86 0.08 -9.53 4.58
CA LYS A 86 -1.24 -9.46 3.93
C LYS A 86 -1.81 -10.84 3.59
N ILE A 87 -0.96 -11.76 3.14
CA ILE A 87 -1.36 -13.16 2.87
C ILE A 87 -1.75 -13.87 4.18
N GLY A 88 -0.95 -13.70 5.24
CA GLY A 88 -1.23 -14.26 6.56
C GLY A 88 -2.56 -13.77 7.14
N GLU A 89 -2.83 -12.48 7.04
CA GLU A 89 -4.08 -11.89 7.51
C GLU A 89 -5.29 -12.39 6.69
N LYS A 90 -5.16 -12.51 5.36
CA LYS A 90 -6.20 -13.10 4.51
C LYS A 90 -6.48 -14.56 4.88
N PHE A 91 -5.44 -15.33 5.17
CA PHE A 91 -5.60 -16.73 5.59
C PHE A 91 -6.29 -16.85 6.95
N ALA A 92 -5.93 -15.99 7.91
CA ALA A 92 -6.59 -15.91 9.21
C ALA A 92 -8.08 -15.56 9.06
N PHE A 93 -8.41 -14.64 8.15
CA PHE A 93 -9.80 -14.29 7.84
C PHE A 93 -10.58 -15.47 7.24
N LEU A 94 -10.00 -16.20 6.28
CA LEU A 94 -10.66 -17.39 5.70
C LEU A 94 -10.96 -18.44 6.77
N LYS A 95 -10.02 -18.69 7.68
CA LYS A 95 -10.22 -19.60 8.82
C LYS A 95 -11.32 -19.12 9.77
N LEU A 96 -11.40 -17.81 10.02
CA LEU A 96 -12.50 -17.24 10.78
C LEU A 96 -13.84 -17.58 10.12
N ILE A 97 -13.99 -17.28 8.82
CA ILE A 97 -15.24 -17.51 8.09
C ILE A 97 -15.64 -18.99 8.09
N GLU A 98 -14.69 -19.89 7.89
CA GLU A 98 -14.94 -21.34 7.99
C GLU A 98 -15.46 -21.72 9.37
N SER A 99 -14.81 -21.23 10.43
CA SER A 99 -15.28 -21.46 11.79
C SER A 99 -16.67 -20.87 12.07
N ILE A 100 -16.98 -19.70 11.52
CA ILE A 100 -18.31 -19.07 11.68
C ILE A 100 -19.37 -19.92 10.99
N LYS A 101 -19.11 -20.40 9.78
CA LYS A 101 -20.02 -21.31 9.06
C LYS A 101 -20.29 -22.58 9.85
N HIS A 102 -19.25 -23.18 10.43
CA HIS A 102 -19.40 -24.36 11.29
C HIS A 102 -20.27 -24.09 12.53
N LEU A 103 -20.03 -22.96 13.23
CA LEU A 103 -20.83 -22.57 14.39
C LEU A 103 -22.29 -22.31 14.04
N ILE A 104 -22.55 -21.65 12.90
CA ILE A 104 -23.91 -21.43 12.38
C ILE A 104 -24.62 -22.76 12.12
N ASN A 105 -23.95 -23.73 11.49
CA ASN A 105 -24.52 -25.04 11.21
C ASN A 105 -24.87 -25.79 12.50
N ASN A 106 -24.07 -25.61 13.56
CA ASN A 106 -24.32 -26.19 14.87
C ASN A 106 -25.30 -25.37 15.73
N LYS A 107 -25.85 -24.26 15.20
CA LYS A 107 -26.72 -23.30 15.90
C LYS A 107 -26.07 -22.61 17.11
N ASP A 108 -24.74 -22.63 17.20
CA ASP A 108 -23.93 -21.97 18.23
C ASP A 108 -23.76 -20.46 17.90
N TYR A 109 -24.86 -19.72 17.89
CA TYR A 109 -24.89 -18.35 17.37
C TYR A 109 -24.15 -17.32 18.23
N GLU A 110 -24.19 -17.43 19.56
CA GLU A 110 -23.47 -16.51 20.46
C GLU A 110 -21.96 -16.61 20.24
N LYS A 111 -21.43 -17.84 20.24
CA LYS A 111 -20.01 -18.09 19.97
C LYS A 111 -19.58 -17.57 18.60
N ALA A 112 -20.46 -17.65 17.60
CA ALA A 112 -20.18 -17.10 16.27
C ALA A 112 -20.05 -15.57 16.33
N LEU A 113 -20.94 -14.87 17.03
CA LEU A 113 -20.86 -13.43 17.20
C LEU A 113 -19.64 -13.00 18.02
N ASP A 114 -19.30 -13.74 19.09
CA ASP A 114 -18.10 -13.48 19.89
C ASP A 114 -16.84 -13.58 19.03
N LYS A 115 -16.75 -14.58 18.15
CA LYS A 115 -15.63 -14.70 17.22
C LYS A 115 -15.54 -13.54 16.24
N LEU A 116 -16.67 -13.04 15.72
CA LEU A 116 -16.69 -11.88 14.83
C LEU A 116 -16.23 -10.61 15.54
N ASN A 117 -16.72 -10.37 16.76
CA ASN A 117 -16.34 -9.20 17.56
C ASN A 117 -14.83 -9.19 17.87
N ASN A 118 -14.31 -10.33 18.34
CA ASN A 118 -12.88 -10.48 18.68
C ASN A 118 -11.93 -10.33 17.48
N PHE A 119 -12.42 -10.52 16.25
CA PHE A 119 -11.62 -10.41 15.04
C PHE A 119 -11.55 -8.96 14.52
N GLU A 120 -12.66 -8.21 14.62
CA GLU A 120 -12.75 -6.80 14.21
C GLU A 120 -11.76 -5.93 15.00
N ASP A 121 -11.62 -6.17 16.30
CA ASP A 121 -10.68 -5.45 17.17
C ASP A 121 -9.20 -5.65 16.77
N LYS A 122 -8.88 -6.77 16.11
CA LYS A 122 -7.51 -7.15 15.75
C LYS A 122 -7.10 -6.73 14.34
N THR A 123 -8.05 -6.47 13.46
CA THR A 123 -7.78 -6.27 12.03
C THR A 123 -8.60 -5.11 11.49
N LYS A 124 -7.96 -3.96 11.29
CA LYS A 124 -8.65 -2.73 10.88
C LYS A 124 -9.27 -2.74 9.48
N VAL A 125 -9.05 -3.76 8.62
CA VAL A 125 -9.25 -3.55 7.17
C VAL A 125 -9.74 -4.77 6.36
N ILE A 126 -9.87 -5.98 6.92
CA ILE A 126 -10.17 -7.15 6.07
C ILE A 126 -11.67 -7.44 6.01
N ASP A 127 -12.25 -7.10 4.86
CA ASP A 127 -13.59 -7.45 4.36
C ASP A 127 -14.73 -7.26 5.37
N MET A 128 -14.90 -5.99 5.74
CA MET A 128 -15.98 -5.53 6.61
C MET A 128 -17.38 -5.90 6.09
N HIS A 129 -17.58 -5.97 4.77
CA HIS A 129 -18.84 -6.37 4.17
C HIS A 129 -19.22 -7.82 4.54
N THR A 130 -18.26 -8.75 4.45
CA THR A 130 -18.47 -10.14 4.85
C THR A 130 -18.78 -10.26 6.34
N ILE A 131 -18.10 -9.48 7.21
CA ILE A 131 -18.39 -9.45 8.65
C ILE A 131 -19.83 -8.96 8.90
N MET A 132 -20.24 -7.86 8.26
CA MET A 132 -21.61 -7.35 8.35
C MET A 132 -22.64 -8.36 7.88
N PHE A 133 -22.36 -9.06 6.78
CA PHE A 133 -23.22 -10.12 6.25
C PHE A 133 -23.43 -11.22 7.30
N PHE A 134 -22.36 -11.75 7.88
CA PHE A 134 -22.48 -12.81 8.88
C PHE A 134 -23.19 -12.33 10.15
N ARG A 135 -22.94 -11.10 10.62
CA ARG A 135 -23.71 -10.51 11.74
C ARG A 135 -25.20 -10.46 11.42
N GLY A 136 -25.55 -9.97 10.23
CA GLY A 136 -26.93 -9.90 9.76
C GLY A 136 -27.60 -11.28 9.69
N LYS A 137 -26.93 -12.24 9.04
CA LYS A 137 -27.38 -13.63 8.91
C LYS A 137 -27.56 -14.32 10.27
N ILE A 138 -26.61 -14.18 11.18
CA ILE A 138 -26.69 -14.79 12.51
C ILE A 138 -27.86 -14.20 13.30
N ASN A 139 -28.06 -12.88 13.27
CA ASN A 139 -29.20 -12.26 13.95
C ASN A 139 -30.54 -12.66 13.34
N PHE A 140 -30.61 -12.84 12.01
CA PHE A 140 -31.80 -13.41 11.36
C PHE A 140 -32.09 -14.83 11.88
N LEU A 141 -31.06 -15.69 11.98
CA LEU A 141 -31.20 -17.06 12.48
C LEU A 141 -31.56 -17.14 13.98
N ARG A 142 -31.29 -16.07 14.73
CA ARG A 142 -31.73 -15.89 16.14
C ARG A 142 -33.10 -15.22 16.25
N GLU A 143 -33.79 -15.01 15.14
CA GLU A 143 -35.08 -14.30 15.06
C GLU A 143 -35.03 -12.83 15.56
N LYS A 144 -33.82 -12.27 15.65
CA LYS A 144 -33.60 -10.85 15.97
C LYS A 144 -33.64 -10.04 14.69
N TYR A 145 -34.83 -9.96 14.08
CA TYR A 145 -35.02 -9.40 12.73
C TYR A 145 -34.64 -7.93 12.63
N ASP A 146 -34.88 -7.11 13.65
CA ASP A 146 -34.48 -5.70 13.66
C ASP A 146 -32.96 -5.52 13.54
N LEU A 147 -32.21 -6.31 14.31
CA LEU A 147 -30.74 -6.32 14.25
C LEU A 147 -30.24 -6.91 12.93
N ALA A 148 -30.92 -7.92 12.40
CA ALA A 148 -30.58 -8.46 11.08
C ALA A 148 -30.72 -7.38 9.99
N ILE A 149 -31.84 -6.65 10.00
CA ILE A 149 -32.10 -5.54 9.08
C ILE A 149 -31.03 -4.46 9.22
N SER A 150 -30.66 -4.05 10.43
CA SER A 150 -29.69 -2.97 10.62
C SER A 150 -28.34 -3.27 9.97
N TYR A 151 -27.80 -4.48 10.17
CA TYR A 151 -26.54 -4.91 9.54
C TYR A 151 -26.68 -5.12 8.03
N LEU A 152 -27.72 -5.83 7.58
CA LEU A 152 -27.90 -6.17 6.16
C LEU A 152 -28.25 -4.95 5.33
N PHE A 153 -29.05 -4.02 5.85
CA PHE A 153 -29.38 -2.78 5.16
C PHE A 153 -28.17 -1.87 5.00
N LYS A 154 -27.32 -1.78 6.03
CA LYS A 154 -26.04 -1.07 5.93
C LYS A 154 -25.16 -1.70 4.86
N LEU A 155 -25.03 -3.03 4.87
CA LEU A 155 -24.26 -3.77 3.88
C LEU A 155 -24.73 -3.49 2.44
N VAL A 156 -26.03 -3.58 2.16
CA VAL A 156 -26.52 -3.41 0.78
C VAL A 156 -26.51 -1.95 0.29
N LYS A 157 -26.43 -0.98 1.21
CA LYS A 157 -26.18 0.43 0.87
C LYS A 157 -24.75 0.65 0.40
N GLU A 158 -23.79 -0.05 0.98
CA GLU A 158 -22.37 0.04 0.62
C GLU A 158 -22.05 -0.85 -0.60
N ASN A 159 -22.61 -2.06 -0.64
CA ASN A 159 -22.42 -3.02 -1.72
C ASN A 159 -23.75 -3.52 -2.29
N PHE A 160 -24.17 -2.89 -3.40
CA PHE A 160 -25.41 -3.20 -4.09
C PHE A 160 -25.45 -4.57 -4.80
N ASN A 161 -24.32 -5.28 -4.89
CA ASN A 161 -24.20 -6.58 -5.57
C ASN A 161 -24.06 -7.75 -4.57
N TYR A 162 -24.63 -7.62 -3.37
CA TYR A 162 -24.61 -8.67 -2.36
C TYR A 162 -25.96 -9.42 -2.31
N SER A 163 -26.20 -10.28 -3.31
CA SER A 163 -27.50 -10.95 -3.53
C SER A 163 -28.01 -11.68 -2.29
N GLU A 164 -27.14 -12.43 -1.61
CA GLU A 164 -27.47 -13.14 -0.37
C GLU A 164 -27.94 -12.18 0.75
N ALA A 165 -27.34 -10.99 0.85
CA ALA A 165 -27.73 -10.01 1.85
C ALA A 165 -29.15 -9.50 1.60
N PHE A 166 -29.51 -9.24 0.34
CA PHE A 166 -30.88 -8.88 -0.04
C PHE A 166 -31.88 -10.01 0.25
N ILE A 167 -31.50 -11.28 0.08
CA ILE A 167 -32.36 -12.42 0.43
C ILE A 167 -32.66 -12.42 1.93
N TYR A 168 -31.63 -12.33 2.77
CA TYR A 168 -31.83 -12.31 4.23
C TYR A 168 -32.55 -11.04 4.68
N LEU A 169 -32.28 -9.89 4.07
CA LEU A 169 -32.96 -8.63 4.37
C LEU A 169 -34.46 -8.73 4.06
N GLY A 170 -34.82 -9.24 2.89
CA GLY A 170 -36.22 -9.45 2.51
C GLY A 170 -36.93 -10.44 3.42
N LYS A 171 -36.25 -11.53 3.82
CA LYS A 171 -36.80 -12.49 4.80
C LYS A 171 -37.03 -11.83 6.16
N SER A 172 -36.11 -10.99 6.64
CA SER A 172 -36.27 -10.26 7.89
C SER A 172 -37.44 -9.27 7.83
N TYR A 173 -37.58 -8.50 6.75
CA TYR A 173 -38.72 -7.59 6.57
C TYR A 173 -40.05 -8.35 6.56
N LYS A 174 -40.12 -9.47 5.83
CA LYS A 174 -41.31 -10.31 5.79
C LYS A 174 -41.67 -10.88 7.17
N ALA A 175 -40.68 -11.28 7.97
CA ALA A 175 -40.93 -11.78 9.33
C ALA A 175 -41.53 -10.71 10.26
N LEU A 176 -41.29 -9.43 9.97
CA LEU A 176 -41.88 -8.28 10.68
C LEU A 176 -43.19 -7.76 10.04
N GLY A 177 -43.71 -8.41 8.99
CA GLY A 177 -44.92 -7.97 8.28
C GLY A 177 -44.72 -6.76 7.37
N LEU A 178 -43.48 -6.45 7.00
CA LEU A 178 -43.12 -5.30 6.16
C LEU A 178 -43.06 -5.72 4.69
N ASP A 179 -44.22 -6.05 4.11
CA ASP A 179 -44.32 -6.74 2.81
C ASP A 179 -43.75 -5.92 1.64
N ASP A 180 -44.01 -4.61 1.57
CA ASP A 180 -43.48 -3.73 0.50
C ASP A 180 -41.94 -3.72 0.50
N GLN A 181 -41.33 -3.65 1.68
CA GLN A 181 -39.88 -3.64 1.84
C GLN A 181 -39.27 -5.01 1.52
N ALA A 182 -39.98 -6.08 1.90
CA ALA A 182 -39.58 -7.44 1.55
C ALA A 182 -39.59 -7.65 0.03
N GLU A 183 -40.63 -7.20 -0.67
CA GLU A 183 -40.74 -7.30 -2.12
C GLU A 183 -39.61 -6.53 -2.81
N TRP A 184 -39.34 -5.30 -2.35
CA TRP A 184 -38.20 -4.50 -2.83
C TRP A 184 -36.87 -5.28 -2.71
N ALA A 185 -36.59 -5.85 -1.54
CA ALA A 185 -35.36 -6.59 -1.30
C ALA A 185 -35.26 -7.84 -2.19
N PHE A 186 -36.34 -8.62 -2.32
CA PHE A 186 -36.34 -9.82 -3.16
C PHE A 186 -36.20 -9.52 -4.65
N LYS A 187 -36.80 -8.43 -5.15
CA LYS A 187 -36.60 -7.98 -6.53
C LYS A 187 -35.14 -7.65 -6.79
N ARG A 188 -34.45 -7.07 -5.80
CA ARG A 188 -33.03 -6.71 -5.92
C ARG A 188 -32.10 -7.91 -5.84
N ALA A 189 -32.46 -8.94 -5.07
CA ALA A 189 -31.70 -10.19 -4.98
C ALA A 189 -31.64 -11.01 -6.28
N LYS A 190 -32.60 -10.84 -7.18
CA LYS A 190 -32.72 -11.59 -8.44
C LYS A 190 -31.94 -11.01 -9.63
N LYS A 191 -31.35 -9.83 -9.45
CA LYS A 191 -30.48 -9.18 -10.45
C LYS A 191 -29.02 -9.54 -10.17
#